data_AF-A0A392NZX9-F1
#
_entry.id   AF-A0A392NZX9-F1
#
_cell.length_a   1.000
_cell.length_b   1.000
_cell.length_c   1.000
_cell.angle_alpha   90.00
_cell.angle_beta   90.00
_cell.angle_gamma   90.00
#
_symmetry.space_group_name_H-M   'P 1'
#
loop_
_entity.id
_entity.type
_entity.pdbx_description
1 polymer ?
#
loop_
_entity_poly.entity_id
_entity_poly.type
_entity_poly.pdbx_seq_one_letter_code
_entity_poly.pdbx_strand_id
1 'polypeptide(L)'
;SEPYLLFCSGLPTGLNCLQKNFPCNRGAARYSDFAIKCGGPQIRTTDGIVYQTDNETLGPATYFVTDTNRWAVSNVGIFTGTSNPLFKSFVSNQFTGTVNPELFQTARLSASSLRYYGLGLENGFYNITLQFAETAILDSATWKSLGRRVFDIYIQVFMLLKSHND
;
A
#
# COMPACT_ATOMS: atom_id res chain seq x y z
N SER A 1 13.43 29.64 -30.17
CA SER A 1 12.23 28.90 -29.77
C SER A 1 12.54 28.17 -28.49
N GLU A 2 12.26 28.79 -27.34
CA GLU A 2 12.48 28.18 -26.03
C GLU A 2 11.39 27.14 -25.73
N PRO A 3 11.74 25.99 -25.14
CA PRO A 3 10.76 25.05 -24.66
C PRO A 3 10.11 25.64 -23.40
N TYR A 4 8.79 25.79 -23.43
CA TYR A 4 8.00 26.16 -22.26
C TYR A 4 8.23 25.11 -21.17
N LEU A 5 9.02 25.48 -20.17
CA LEU A 5 9.02 24.84 -18.87
C LEU A 5 7.62 25.04 -18.27
N LEU A 6 6.79 24.02 -18.40
CA LEU A 6 5.55 23.88 -17.64
C LEU A 6 5.93 23.75 -16.16
N PHE A 7 5.99 24.87 -15.46
CA PHE A 7 5.96 24.90 -14.01
C PHE A 7 4.60 24.34 -13.56
N CYS A 8 4.58 23.08 -13.12
CA CYS A 8 3.46 22.53 -12.36
C CYS A 8 3.48 23.22 -10.97
N SER A 9 2.80 24.35 -10.85
CA SER A 9 2.77 25.19 -9.64
C SER A 9 1.83 24.68 -8.54
N GLY A 10 1.39 23.42 -8.62
CA GLY A 10 0.69 22.73 -7.55
C GLY A 10 1.44 21.46 -7.16
N LEU A 11 1.70 21.25 -5.87
CA LEU A 11 2.09 19.93 -5.39
C LEU A 11 1.02 18.93 -5.86
N PRO A 12 1.39 17.82 -6.52
CA PRO A 12 0.40 16.84 -6.94
C PRO A 12 -0.42 16.35 -5.74
N THR A 13 -1.71 16.10 -5.97
CA THR A 13 -2.71 15.93 -4.90
C THR A 13 -2.26 14.97 -3.81
N GLY A 14 -2.43 15.35 -2.55
CA GLY A 14 -2.06 14.54 -1.40
C GLY A 14 -0.55 14.42 -1.14
N LEU A 15 0.34 14.97 -1.98
CA LEU A 15 1.79 14.90 -1.73
C LEU A 15 2.19 15.57 -0.41
N ASN A 16 1.45 16.57 0.02
CA ASN A 16 1.59 17.18 1.34
C ASN A 16 1.39 16.16 2.49
N CYS A 17 0.66 15.05 2.28
CA CYS A 17 0.57 13.95 3.24
C CYS A 17 1.78 13.02 3.26
N LEU A 18 2.70 13.10 2.30
CA LEU A 18 3.85 12.20 2.17
C LEU A 18 5.20 12.94 2.35
N GLN A 19 5.14 14.25 2.59
CA GLN A 19 6.30 15.07 2.87
C GLN A 19 6.75 14.95 4.32
N LYS A 20 8.03 15.27 4.56
CA LYS A 20 8.60 15.40 5.91
C LYS A 20 7.74 16.35 6.75
N ASN A 21 7.44 15.98 7.99
CA ASN A 21 6.55 16.69 8.93
C ASN A 21 5.06 16.67 8.57
N PHE A 22 4.64 15.81 7.63
CA PHE A 22 3.24 15.45 7.34
C PHE A 22 2.26 16.63 7.51
N PRO A 23 2.33 17.68 6.69
CA PRO A 23 1.49 18.87 6.85
C PRO A 23 -0.02 18.63 6.72
N CYS A 24 -0.45 17.50 6.16
CA CYS A 24 -1.86 17.14 6.10
C CYS A 24 -2.36 16.55 7.44
N ASN A 25 -3.66 16.68 7.71
CA ASN A 25 -4.32 16.17 8.94
C ASN A 25 -3.68 16.64 10.27
N ARG A 26 -2.94 17.77 10.29
CA ARG A 26 -2.39 18.34 11.53
C ARG A 26 -3.51 18.67 12.53
N GLY A 27 -3.43 18.10 13.73
CA GLY A 27 -4.32 18.40 14.85
C GLY A 27 -5.70 17.72 14.80
N ALA A 28 -6.05 17.02 13.73
CA ALA A 28 -7.29 16.26 13.63
C ALA A 28 -6.96 14.78 13.49
N ALA A 29 -6.80 14.10 14.62
CA ALA A 29 -6.85 12.65 14.63
C ALA A 29 -8.26 12.22 14.22
N ARG A 30 -8.37 11.40 13.18
CA ARG A 30 -9.65 11.06 12.51
C ARG A 30 -9.94 9.57 12.51
N TYR A 31 -8.91 8.75 12.65
CA TYR A 31 -8.99 7.32 12.43
C TYR A 31 -8.29 6.57 13.55
N SER A 32 -8.99 5.61 14.13
CA SER A 32 -8.46 4.66 15.12
C SER A 32 -7.96 3.36 14.48
N ASP A 33 -8.31 3.11 13.22
CA ASP A 33 -7.90 1.93 12.46
C ASP A 33 -7.84 2.20 10.95
N PHE A 34 -7.26 1.26 10.21
CA PHE A 34 -7.41 1.12 8.76
C PHE A 34 -6.97 -0.30 8.34
N ALA A 35 -7.53 -0.80 7.25
CA ALA A 35 -7.12 -2.04 6.61
C ALA A 35 -7.12 -1.85 5.10
N ILE A 36 -6.17 -2.46 4.38
CA ILE A 36 -5.97 -2.22 2.95
C ILE A 36 -5.98 -3.55 2.20
N LYS A 37 -6.78 -3.62 1.14
CA LYS A 37 -6.83 -4.76 0.21
C LYS A 37 -5.84 -4.53 -0.93
N CYS A 38 -4.60 -4.97 -0.74
CA CYS A 38 -3.50 -4.76 -1.68
C CYS A 38 -3.84 -5.22 -3.11
N GLY A 39 -3.74 -4.30 -4.07
CA GLY A 39 -3.97 -4.58 -5.48
C GLY A 39 -5.40 -4.96 -5.88
N GLY A 40 -6.42 -4.72 -5.03
CA GLY A 40 -7.78 -5.14 -5.29
C GLY A 40 -8.88 -4.19 -4.77
N PRO A 41 -10.15 -4.49 -5.10
CA PRO A 41 -11.30 -3.72 -4.65
C PRO A 41 -11.55 -3.90 -3.15
N GLN A 42 -12.39 -3.02 -2.58
CA GLN A 42 -12.80 -3.11 -1.18
C GLN A 42 -13.50 -4.45 -0.91
N ILE A 43 -13.20 -5.04 0.24
CA ILE A 43 -13.85 -6.25 0.74
C ILE A 43 -14.16 -6.11 2.22
N ARG A 44 -15.25 -6.74 2.66
CA ARG A 44 -15.57 -6.92 4.07
C ARG A 44 -15.41 -8.39 4.43
N THR A 45 -14.58 -8.67 5.42
CA THR A 45 -14.31 -10.03 5.90
C THR A 45 -15.37 -10.48 6.91
N THR A 46 -15.42 -11.79 7.16
CA THR A 46 -16.39 -12.42 8.08
C THR A 46 -16.31 -11.94 9.53
N ASP A 47 -15.13 -11.52 9.98
CA ASP A 47 -14.87 -10.88 11.28
C ASP A 47 -15.27 -9.39 11.32
N GLY A 48 -15.81 -8.86 10.22
CA GLY A 48 -16.40 -7.53 10.12
C GLY A 48 -15.44 -6.43 9.66
N ILE A 49 -14.15 -6.73 9.49
CA ILE A 49 -13.13 -5.76 9.05
C ILE A 49 -13.38 -5.36 7.59
N VAL A 50 -13.35 -4.05 7.32
CA VAL A 50 -13.45 -3.51 5.96
C VAL A 50 -12.06 -3.17 5.45
N TYR A 51 -11.57 -3.95 4.49
CA TYR A 51 -10.32 -3.69 3.80
C TYR A 51 -10.59 -2.74 2.63
N GLN A 52 -10.03 -1.53 2.71
CA GLN A 52 -10.20 -0.48 1.72
C GLN A 52 -9.48 -0.81 0.41
N THR A 53 -10.01 -0.29 -0.70
CA THR A 53 -9.55 -0.58 -2.07
C THR A 53 -8.15 -0.04 -2.36
N ASP A 54 -7.21 -0.89 -2.77
CA ASP A 54 -5.96 -0.48 -3.45
C ASP A 54 -6.03 -0.95 -4.90
N ASN A 55 -6.89 -0.29 -5.69
CA ASN A 55 -7.11 -0.65 -7.08
C ASN A 55 -6.47 0.32 -8.08
N GLU A 56 -5.74 1.32 -7.58
CA GLU A 56 -5.11 2.34 -8.42
C GLU A 56 -4.05 1.77 -9.36
N THR A 57 -3.90 2.39 -10.51
CA THR A 57 -2.85 2.01 -11.46
C THR A 57 -1.56 2.72 -11.06
N LEU A 58 -0.64 1.96 -10.46
CA LEU A 58 0.67 2.44 -10.08
C LEU A 58 1.72 2.02 -11.12
N GLY A 59 2.77 2.83 -11.23
CA GLY A 59 3.92 2.62 -12.10
C GLY A 59 5.23 2.53 -11.32
N PRO A 60 6.38 2.59 -12.01
CA PRO A 60 7.70 2.39 -11.40
C PRO A 60 8.13 3.42 -10.36
N ALA A 61 7.51 4.60 -10.35
CA ALA A 61 7.79 5.69 -9.42
C ALA A 61 6.52 6.50 -9.24
N THR A 62 5.55 5.93 -8.54
CA THR A 62 4.22 6.53 -8.36
C THR A 62 3.79 6.45 -6.92
N TYR A 63 2.97 7.39 -6.51
CA TYR A 63 2.27 7.35 -5.24
C TYR A 63 0.78 7.61 -5.48
N PHE A 64 -0.02 7.23 -4.51
CA PHE A 64 -1.43 7.53 -4.45
C PHE A 64 -1.83 7.84 -3.01
N VAL A 65 -2.69 8.83 -2.85
CA VAL A 65 -3.29 9.21 -1.57
C VAL A 65 -4.79 9.16 -1.73
N THR A 66 -5.46 8.46 -0.82
CA THR A 66 -6.93 8.40 -0.82
C THR A 66 -7.55 9.77 -0.65
N ASP A 67 -8.73 9.99 -1.25
CA ASP A 67 -9.47 11.27 -1.11
C ASP A 67 -9.81 11.62 0.34
N THR A 68 -9.98 10.58 1.17
CA THR A 68 -10.23 10.73 2.62
C THR A 68 -8.97 11.10 3.40
N ASN A 69 -7.79 11.07 2.76
CA ASN A 69 -6.48 11.15 3.42
C ASN A 69 -6.37 10.21 4.61
N ARG A 70 -6.93 8.99 4.50
CA ARG A 70 -6.87 7.95 5.54
C ARG A 70 -5.65 7.06 5.39
N TRP A 71 -5.28 6.77 4.16
CA TRP A 71 -4.03 6.10 3.85
C TRP A 71 -3.51 6.50 2.47
N ALA A 72 -2.26 6.12 2.22
CA ALA A 72 -1.57 6.31 0.96
C ALA A 72 -0.64 5.13 0.64
N VAL A 73 -0.22 5.02 -0.61
CA VAL A 73 0.72 4.01 -1.09
C VAL A 73 1.78 4.66 -1.99
N SER A 74 3.03 4.22 -1.88
CA SER A 74 4.09 4.56 -2.83
C SER A 74 4.75 3.30 -3.35
N ASN A 75 4.95 3.24 -4.66
CA ASN A 75 5.60 2.15 -5.36
C ASN A 75 6.86 2.63 -6.10
N VAL A 76 7.95 1.88 -5.92
CA VAL A 76 9.25 2.17 -6.52
C VAL A 76 9.83 0.91 -7.16
N GLY A 77 10.40 1.06 -8.36
CA GLY A 77 11.15 0.04 -9.06
C GLY A 77 10.51 -0.37 -10.38
N ILE A 78 11.34 -0.83 -11.32
CA ILE A 78 10.93 -1.32 -12.63
C ILE A 78 11.31 -2.79 -12.79
N PHE A 79 10.39 -3.61 -13.28
CA PHE A 79 10.68 -4.99 -13.66
C PHE A 79 11.45 -4.99 -14.98
N THR A 80 12.67 -5.52 -15.00
CA THR A 80 13.47 -5.66 -16.21
C THR A 80 12.96 -6.81 -17.09
N GLY A 81 13.06 -6.68 -18.42
CA GLY A 81 12.72 -7.76 -19.36
C GLY A 81 11.25 -7.79 -19.81
N THR A 82 10.45 -6.77 -19.47
CA THR A 82 9.10 -6.57 -20.01
C THR A 82 8.92 -5.11 -20.44
N SER A 83 8.27 -4.89 -21.59
CA SER A 83 7.86 -3.55 -22.03
C SER A 83 6.60 -3.06 -21.33
N ASN A 84 5.83 -3.97 -20.70
CA ASN A 84 4.58 -3.69 -20.01
C ASN A 84 4.63 -4.26 -18.59
N PRO A 85 5.35 -3.63 -17.65
CA PRO A 85 5.43 -4.09 -16.28
C PRO A 85 4.06 -4.01 -15.59
N LEU A 86 3.66 -5.11 -14.94
CA LEU A 86 2.44 -5.18 -14.15
C LEU A 86 2.76 -4.91 -12.67
N PHE A 87 2.03 -4.00 -12.06
CA PHE A 87 2.16 -3.63 -10.63
C PHE A 87 1.02 -4.17 -9.76
N LYS A 88 0.18 -5.02 -10.34
CA LYS A 88 -0.87 -5.80 -9.67
C LYS A 88 -0.86 -7.21 -10.24
N SER A 89 -1.14 -8.19 -9.40
CA SER A 89 -1.43 -9.56 -9.84
C SER A 89 -2.80 -9.99 -9.34
N PHE A 90 -3.43 -10.86 -10.11
CA PHE A 90 -4.66 -11.55 -9.74
C PHE A 90 -4.48 -13.04 -9.96
N VAL A 91 -4.98 -13.85 -9.03
CA VAL A 91 -5.09 -15.29 -9.19
C VAL A 91 -6.42 -15.79 -8.69
N SER A 92 -7.07 -16.64 -9.49
CA SER A 92 -8.32 -17.29 -9.14
C SER A 92 -8.08 -18.59 -8.36
N ASN A 93 -8.90 -18.83 -7.33
CA ASN A 93 -9.14 -20.13 -6.69
C ASN A 93 -7.91 -20.89 -6.13
N GLN A 94 -6.93 -20.19 -5.56
CA GLN A 94 -5.76 -20.83 -4.92
C GLN A 94 -5.86 -21.01 -3.40
N PHE A 95 -6.86 -20.45 -2.74
CA PHE A 95 -6.88 -20.34 -1.27
C PHE A 95 -8.02 -21.13 -0.65
N THR A 96 -7.68 -22.28 -0.06
CA THR A 96 -8.64 -23.19 0.60
C THR A 96 -8.50 -23.22 2.14
N GLY A 97 -7.40 -22.65 2.68
CA GLY A 97 -7.09 -22.63 4.12
C GLY A 97 -7.57 -21.38 4.88
N THR A 98 -8.49 -20.60 4.31
CA THR A 98 -8.97 -19.35 4.90
C THR A 98 -10.46 -19.16 4.63
N VAL A 99 -11.15 -18.55 5.59
CA VAL A 99 -12.57 -18.18 5.47
C VAL A 99 -12.77 -16.95 4.57
N ASN A 100 -11.71 -16.19 4.26
CA ASN A 100 -11.75 -15.01 3.40
C ASN A 100 -10.78 -15.16 2.20
N PRO A 101 -10.99 -16.12 1.29
CA PRO A 101 -10.05 -16.42 0.20
C PRO A 101 -9.88 -15.26 -0.79
N GLU A 102 -10.92 -14.45 -0.97
CA GLU A 102 -10.90 -13.25 -1.81
C GLU A 102 -9.86 -12.21 -1.36
N LEU A 103 -9.44 -12.25 -0.09
CA LEU A 103 -8.40 -11.38 0.45
C LEU A 103 -7.03 -11.62 -0.22
N PHE A 104 -6.77 -12.84 -0.67
CA PHE A 104 -5.47 -13.26 -1.18
C PHE A 104 -5.43 -13.37 -2.71
N GLN A 105 -6.57 -13.21 -3.38
CA GLN A 105 -6.67 -13.30 -4.85
C GLN A 105 -5.97 -12.16 -5.58
N THR A 106 -5.69 -11.04 -4.92
CA THR A 106 -4.96 -9.91 -5.50
C THR A 106 -3.74 -9.57 -4.67
N ALA A 107 -2.70 -9.08 -5.34
CA ALA A 107 -1.56 -8.49 -4.67
C ALA A 107 -1.08 -7.26 -5.43
N ARG A 108 -0.51 -6.32 -4.68
CA ARG A 108 0.28 -5.23 -5.25
C ARG A 108 1.72 -5.70 -5.41
N LEU A 109 2.26 -5.47 -6.61
CA LEU A 109 3.63 -5.84 -6.95
C LEU A 109 4.52 -4.61 -6.97
N SER A 110 5.77 -4.80 -6.55
CA SER A 110 6.83 -3.81 -6.61
C SER A 110 8.14 -4.49 -6.97
N ALA A 111 8.94 -3.85 -7.80
CA ALA A 111 10.26 -4.38 -8.15
C ALA A 111 11.34 -3.97 -7.14
N SER A 112 11.11 -2.97 -6.30
CA SER A 112 12.08 -2.51 -5.30
C SER A 112 11.44 -2.22 -3.95
N SER A 113 10.52 -1.27 -3.85
CA SER A 113 9.95 -0.86 -2.57
C SER A 113 8.47 -0.50 -2.70
N LEU A 114 7.65 -1.14 -1.87
CA LEU A 114 6.25 -0.82 -1.66
C LEU A 114 6.08 -0.27 -0.24
N ARG A 115 5.44 0.89 -0.10
CA ARG A 115 5.19 1.49 1.22
C ARG A 115 3.73 1.91 1.32
N TYR A 116 3.09 1.53 2.42
CA TYR A 116 1.78 2.01 2.80
C TYR A 116 1.91 2.96 3.98
N TYR A 117 1.10 4.01 3.98
CA TYR A 117 1.10 5.05 5.01
C TYR A 117 -0.30 5.14 5.60
N GLY A 118 -0.42 4.99 6.92
CA GLY A 118 -1.62 5.40 7.66
C GLY A 118 -1.56 6.90 7.91
N LEU A 119 -2.62 7.63 7.57
CA LEU A 119 -2.68 9.08 7.63
C LEU A 119 -3.78 9.52 8.59
N GLY A 120 -3.49 10.50 9.46
CA GLY A 120 -4.48 11.00 10.43
C GLY A 120 -4.87 10.00 11.53
N LEU A 121 -3.98 9.05 11.83
CA LEU A 121 -4.15 8.11 12.93
C LEU A 121 -4.07 8.82 14.29
N GLU A 122 -4.90 8.38 15.23
CA GLU A 122 -4.82 8.77 16.63
C GLU A 122 -3.46 8.41 17.25
N ASN A 123 -3.03 9.20 18.24
CA ASN A 123 -1.84 8.83 19.00
C ASN A 123 -2.22 7.69 19.95
N GLY A 124 -1.62 6.52 19.75
CA GLY A 124 -1.92 5.35 20.57
C GLY A 124 -1.09 4.13 20.19
N PHE A 125 -1.40 3.03 20.87
CA PHE A 125 -0.83 1.73 20.55
C PHE A 125 -1.65 1.05 19.47
N TYR A 126 -0.98 0.51 18.46
CA TYR A 126 -1.61 -0.13 17.31
C TYR A 126 -1.17 -1.59 17.19
N ASN A 127 -2.15 -2.47 16.96
CA ASN A 127 -1.88 -3.82 16.51
C ASN A 127 -1.75 -3.82 14.99
N ILE A 128 -0.61 -4.30 14.48
CA ILE A 128 -0.34 -4.36 13.04
C ILE A 128 -0.42 -5.81 12.60
N THR A 129 -1.39 -6.12 11.74
CA THR A 129 -1.57 -7.44 11.15
C THR A 129 -1.21 -7.40 9.67
N LEU A 130 -0.22 -8.18 9.26
CA LEU A 130 0.16 -8.35 7.86
C LEU A 130 -0.18 -9.78 7.43
N GLN A 131 -0.91 -9.91 6.33
CA GLN A 131 -1.34 -11.19 5.79
C GLN A 131 -0.68 -11.44 4.44
N PHE A 132 -0.02 -12.59 4.32
CA PHE A 132 0.75 -12.95 3.13
C PHE A 132 0.25 -14.25 2.53
N ALA A 133 0.33 -14.34 1.21
CA ALA A 133 0.10 -15.56 0.47
C ALA A 133 1.02 -15.61 -0.76
N GLU A 134 1.59 -16.79 -1.04
CA GLU A 134 2.37 -17.02 -2.25
C GLU A 134 1.42 -17.43 -3.40
N THR A 135 1.54 -16.73 -4.53
CA THR A 135 0.63 -16.85 -5.69
C THR A 135 1.32 -17.35 -6.95
N ALA A 136 2.66 -17.26 -7.01
CA ALA A 136 3.46 -17.56 -8.19
C ALA A 136 4.35 -18.79 -8.01
N ILE A 137 4.95 -18.95 -6.82
CA ILE A 137 5.81 -20.08 -6.45
C ILE A 137 4.95 -21.13 -5.77
N LEU A 138 4.27 -21.95 -6.58
CA LEU A 138 3.36 -22.97 -6.07
C LEU A 138 4.13 -24.22 -5.68
N ASP A 139 3.82 -24.74 -4.50
CA ASP A 139 4.32 -26.02 -4.01
C ASP A 139 3.75 -27.17 -4.85
N SER A 140 4.46 -27.51 -5.91
CA SER A 140 4.09 -28.54 -6.89
C SER A 140 5.34 -29.28 -7.34
N ALA A 141 5.17 -30.49 -7.85
CA ALA A 141 6.26 -31.30 -8.42
C ALA A 141 6.85 -30.74 -9.73
N THR A 142 6.60 -29.47 -10.05
CA THR A 142 7.08 -28.79 -11.26
C THR A 142 8.16 -27.78 -10.92
N TRP A 143 8.87 -27.28 -11.95
CA TRP A 143 9.89 -26.23 -11.80
C TRP A 143 9.40 -24.95 -11.07
N LYS A 144 8.08 -24.74 -10.96
CA LYS A 144 7.49 -23.57 -10.28
C LYS A 144 7.76 -23.54 -8.77
N SER A 145 8.06 -24.66 -8.14
CA SER A 145 8.40 -24.73 -6.70
C SER A 145 9.85 -24.36 -6.39
N LEU A 146 10.71 -24.21 -7.40
CA LEU A 146 12.13 -23.89 -7.23
C LEU A 146 12.41 -22.41 -6.93
N GLY A 147 11.40 -21.55 -7.09
CA GLY A 147 11.53 -20.12 -6.83
C GLY A 147 11.64 -19.82 -5.33
N ARG A 148 12.30 -18.71 -4.98
CA ARG A 148 12.27 -18.14 -3.63
C ARG A 148 12.08 -16.63 -3.71
N ARG A 149 11.21 -16.10 -2.86
CA ARG A 149 11.04 -14.65 -2.63
C ARG A 149 11.41 -14.33 -1.21
N VAL A 150 12.25 -13.32 -1.02
CA VAL A 150 12.67 -12.81 0.29
C VAL A 150 12.43 -11.31 0.25
N PHE A 151 11.78 -10.78 1.29
CA PHE A 151 11.53 -9.36 1.44
C PHE A 151 11.63 -8.98 2.91
N ASP A 152 12.10 -7.76 3.15
CA ASP A 152 12.18 -7.17 4.48
C ASP A 152 10.93 -6.32 4.75
N ILE A 153 10.43 -6.38 5.98
CA ILE A 153 9.30 -5.58 6.43
C ILE A 153 9.81 -4.54 7.42
N TYR A 154 9.56 -3.27 7.13
CA TYR A 154 9.88 -2.15 8.00
C TYR A 154 8.60 -1.45 8.44
N ILE A 155 8.43 -1.30 9.75
CA ILE A 155 7.32 -0.56 10.35
C ILE A 155 7.90 0.68 11.03
N GLN A 156 7.45 1.86 10.61
CA GLN A 156 7.90 3.13 11.17
C GLN A 156 6.76 3.84 11.87
N VAL A 157 6.99 4.26 13.11
CA VAL A 157 6.06 5.06 13.91
C VAL A 157 6.62 6.48 14.05
N PHE A 158 5.82 7.48 13.68
CA PHE A 158 6.15 8.89 13.88
C PHE A 158 5.21 9.49 14.92
N MET A 159 5.73 9.80 16.11
CA MET A 159 5.02 10.59 17.10
C MET A 159 5.33 12.07 16.86
N LEU A 160 4.35 12.85 16.42
CA LEU A 160 4.46 14.31 16.43
C LEU A 160 4.21 14.79 17.86
N LEU A 161 5.22 15.45 18.44
CA LEU A 161 5.24 15.95 19.82
C LEU A 161 3.90 16.57 20.24
N LYS A 162 3.37 16.11 21.38
CA LYS A 162 2.34 16.83 22.13
C LYS A 162 3.06 17.84 23.02
N SER A 163 3.05 19.13 22.65
CA SER A 163 3.37 20.17 23.64
C SER A 163 2.20 20.26 24.60
N HIS A 164 2.38 19.77 25.82
CA HIS A 164 1.56 20.17 26.96
C HIS A 164 2.29 21.38 27.54
N ASN A 165 1.73 22.59 27.40
CA ASN A 165 2.11 23.69 28.27
C ASN A 165 1.23 23.57 29.51
N ASP A 166 1.89 23.49 30.66
CA ASP A 166 1.31 23.53 31.99
C ASP A 166 0.48 24.81 32.22
#